data_AF-A0A355W632-F1
#
_entry.id   AF-A0A355W632-F1
#
_cell.length_a   1.000
_cell.length_b   1.000
_cell.length_c   1.000
_cell.angle_alpha   90.00
_cell.angle_beta   90.00
_cell.angle_gamma   90.00
#
_symmetry.space_group_name_H-M   'P 1'
#
loop_
_entity.id
_entity.type
_entity.pdbx_description
1 polymer ?
#
loop_
_entity_poly.entity_id
_entity_poly.type
_entity_poly.pdbx_seq_one_letter_code
_entity_poly.pdbx_strand_id
1 'polypeptide(L)' 'KEKMNDPEKIINVSFLLNDRYILVQKGKKNYFLIVAT' A
#
# COMPACT_ATOMS: atom_id res chain seq x y z
N LYS A 1 5.40 -9.03 1.43
CA LYS A 1 5.84 -7.63 1.65
C LYS A 1 6.67 -7.21 0.46
N GLU A 2 6.06 -6.52 -0.50
CA GLU A 2 6.79 -5.99 -1.66
C GLU A 2 7.48 -4.68 -1.25
N LYS A 3 8.76 -4.52 -1.59
CA LYS A 3 9.49 -3.29 -1.27
C LYS A 3 9.34 -2.32 -2.44
N MET A 4 8.72 -1.17 -2.19
CA MET A 4 8.53 -0.13 -3.19
C MET A 4 9.79 0.75 -3.21
N ASN A 5 10.57 0.66 -4.29
CA ASN A 5 11.79 1.46 -4.46
C ASN A 5 11.58 2.64 -5.42
N ASP A 6 10.53 2.58 -6.23
CA ASP A 6 10.19 3.61 -7.21
C ASP A 6 9.11 4.55 -6.62
N PRO A 7 9.42 5.85 -6.44
CA PRO A 7 8.46 6.82 -5.92
C PRO A 7 7.33 7.16 -6.91
N GLU A 8 7.50 6.88 -8.20
CA GLU A 8 6.50 7.16 -9.24
C GLU A 8 5.62 5.94 -9.54
N LYS A 9 5.81 4.82 -8.81
CA LYS A 9 5.01 3.60 -9.00
C LYS A 9 3.53 3.90 -8.77
N ILE A 10 2.74 3.75 -9.83
CA ILE A 10 1.29 3.91 -9.78
C ILE A 10 0.68 2.72 -9.04
N ILE A 11 -0.10 3.03 -8.00
CA ILE A 11 -0.88 2.06 -7.23
C ILE A 11 -2.29 2.04 -7.80
N ASN A 12 -2.73 0.87 -8.24
CA ASN A 12 -4.05 0.65 -8.83
C ASN A 12 -4.82 -0.43 -8.05
N VAL A 13 -6.04 -0.75 -8.50
CA VAL A 13 -6.96 -1.69 -7.83
C VAL A 13 -6.35 -3.07 -7.56
N SER A 14 -5.37 -3.51 -8.35
CA SER A 14 -4.65 -4.78 -8.15
C SER A 14 -3.87 -4.85 -6.83
N PHE A 15 -3.57 -3.70 -6.20
CA PHE A 15 -2.90 -3.62 -4.90
C PHE A 15 -3.88 -3.61 -3.73
N LEU A 16 -5.18 -3.59 -3.98
CA LEU A 16 -6.19 -3.64 -2.93
C LEU A 16 -6.26 -5.04 -2.33
N LEU A 17 -6.19 -5.07 -1.00
CA LEU A 17 -6.55 -6.22 -0.19
C LEU A 17 -8.07 -6.24 -0.04
N ASN A 18 -8.68 -7.35 -0.47
CA ASN A 18 -10.14 -7.54 -0.44
C ASN A 18 -10.91 -6.39 -1.09
N ASP A 19 -10.38 -5.86 -2.20
CA ASP A 19 -10.94 -4.76 -2.99
C ASP A 19 -11.24 -3.47 -2.19
N ARG A 20 -10.61 -3.30 -1.02
CA ARG A 20 -10.96 -2.20 -0.09
C ARG A 20 -9.78 -1.54 0.60
N TYR A 21 -8.66 -2.25 0.79
CA TYR A 21 -7.61 -1.78 1.70
C TYR A 21 -6.22 -1.82 1.09
N ILE A 22 -5.37 -0.88 1.47
CA ILE A 22 -3.92 -0.93 1.21
C ILE A 22 -3.19 -0.76 2.53
N LEU A 23 -2.31 -1.71 2.85
CA LEU A 23 -1.44 -1.64 4.02
C LEU A 23 -0.07 -1.10 3.61
N VAL A 24 0.26 0.11 4.05
CA VAL A 24 1.54 0.77 3.78
C VAL A 24 2.42 0.71 5.01
N GLN A 25 3.69 0.34 4.83
CA GLN A 25 4.67 0.33 5.90
C GLN A 25 5.78 1.35 5.62
N LYS A 26 5.92 2.33 6.52
CA LYS A 26 7.02 3.32 6.49
C LYS A 26 8.02 3.02 7.60
N GLY A 27 9.19 2.51 7.21
CA GLY A 27 10.19 2.03 8.17
C GLY A 27 9.81 0.70 8.81
N LYS A 28 10.30 0.40 10.02
CA LYS A 28 10.11 -0.94 10.63
C LYS A 28 8.80 -1.10 11.40
N LYS A 29 8.29 -0.03 12.03
CA LYS A 29 7.15 -0.09 12.97
C LYS A 29 5.94 0.77 12.58
N ASN A 30 6.05 1.67 11.60
CA ASN A 30 4.91 2.53 11.24
C ASN A 30 4.12 1.88 10.11
N TYR A 31 2.87 1.55 10.42
CA TYR A 31 1.92 1.00 9.47
C TYR A 31 0.76 1.97 9.32
N PHE A 32 0.29 2.10 8.09
CA PHE A 32 -0.82 2.95 7.71
C PHE A 32 -1.79 2.12 6.89
N LEU A 33 -3.08 2.26 7.18
CA LEU A 33 -4.14 1.65 6.41
C LEU A 33 -4.80 2.71 5.55
N ILE A 34 -4.82 2.49 4.24
CA ILE A 34 -5.56 3.31 3.30
C ILE A 34 -6.82 2.53 2.92
N VAL A 35 -7.98 3.20 2.97
CA VAL A 35 -9.26 2.64 2.56
C VAL A 35 -9.61 3.24 1.20
N ALA A 36 -9.85 2.40 0.20
CA ALA A 36 -10.44 2.81 -1.07
C ALA A 36 -11.95 2.81 -0.90
N THR A 37 -12.54 4.01 -0.91
CA THR A 37 -13.99 4.24 -0.82
C THR A 37 -14.57 4.57 -2.17
#